data_AF-A0A953B0T4-F1
#
_entry.id   AF-A0A953B0T4-F1
#
_cell.length_a   1.000
_cell.length_b   1.000
_cell.length_c   1.000
_cell.angle_alpha   90.00
_cell.angle_beta   90.00
_cell.angle_gamma   90.00
#
_symmetry.space_group_name_H-M   'P 1'
#
loop_
_entity.id
_entity.type
_entity.pdbx_description
1 polymer ?
#
loop_
_entity_poly.entity_id
_entity_poly.type
_entity_poly.pdbx_seq_one_letter_code
_entity_poly.pdbx_strand_id
1 'polypeptide(L)' 'MPSEPERSETLDQLYRAMVAAAPDAIVLVDAAGRILDCNRRAEALFGWPRAELAGQRAADTILPHLE' A
#
# COMPACT_ATOMS: atom_id res chain seq x y z
N MET A 1 -13.89 23.30 16.18
CA MET A 1 -13.78 21.87 15.81
C MET A 1 -13.46 21.82 14.33
N PRO A 2 -12.54 20.96 13.86
CA PRO A 2 -12.22 20.86 12.44
C PRO A 2 -13.43 20.35 11.64
N SER A 3 -13.57 20.89 10.43
CA SER A 3 -14.64 20.62 9.47
C SER A 3 -14.63 19.14 9.05
N GLU A 4 -15.77 18.59 8.62
CA GLU A 4 -15.86 17.22 8.09
C GLU A 4 -14.82 16.88 6.98
N PRO A 5 -14.55 17.75 5.98
CA PRO A 5 -13.51 17.49 4.97
C PRO A 5 -12.08 17.50 5.54
N GLU A 6 -11.79 18.40 6.49
CA GLU A 6 -10.46 18.49 7.13
C GLU A 6 -10.14 17.23 7.94
N ARG A 7 -11.15 16.57 8.54
CA ARG A 7 -10.98 15.28 9.23
C ARG A 7 -10.55 14.16 8.28
N SER A 8 -11.09 14.12 7.06
CA SER A 8 -10.72 13.11 6.05
C SER A 8 -9.29 13.33 5.55
N GLU A 9 -8.92 14.57 5.23
CA GLU A 9 -7.57 14.90 4.75
C GLU A 9 -6.51 14.66 5.82
N THR A 10 -6.81 15.00 7.07
CA THR A 10 -5.90 14.74 8.21
C THR A 10 -5.69 13.25 8.40
N LEU A 11 -6.75 12.45 8.30
CA LEU A 11 -6.67 11.00 8.44
C LEU A 11 -5.84 10.37 7.32
N ASP A 12 -6.06 10.80 6.08
CA ASP A 12 -5.31 10.32 4.92
C ASP A 12 -3.82 10.65 5.03
N GLN A 13 -3.47 11.85 5.51
CA GLN A 13 -2.07 12.23 5.73
C GLN A 13 -1.43 11.42 6.85
N LEU A 14 -2.14 11.24 7.97
CA LEU A 14 -1.64 10.45 9.09
C LEU A 14 -1.42 8.99 8.68
N TYR A 15 -2.37 8.42 7.94
CA TYR A 15 -2.27 7.08 7.38
C TYR A 15 -1.04 6.94 6.48
N ARG A 16 -0.86 7.83 5.50
CA ARG A 16 0.32 7.80 4.61
C ARG A 16 1.62 7.93 5.39
N ALA A 17 1.67 8.80 6.40
CA ALA A 17 2.85 8.99 7.23
C ALA A 17 3.18 7.71 8.03
N MET A 18 2.17 7.09 8.65
CA MET A 18 2.35 5.83 9.39
C MET A 18 2.82 4.69 8.49
N VAL A 19 2.18 4.52 7.33
CA VAL A 19 2.53 3.46 6.36
C VAL A 19 3.92 3.68 5.76
N ALA A 20 4.31 4.92 5.50
CA ALA A 20 5.63 5.27 4.99
C ALA A 20 6.75 5.08 6.04
N ALA A 21 6.46 5.32 7.32
CA ALA A 21 7.41 5.14 8.42
C ALA A 21 7.51 3.69 8.92
N ALA A 22 6.58 2.82 8.51
CA ALA A 22 6.57 1.43 8.93
C ALA A 22 7.87 0.69 8.53
N PRO A 23 8.47 -0.09 9.45
CA PRO A 23 9.67 -0.86 9.16
C PRO A 23 9.39 -2.04 8.22
N ASP A 24 8.15 -2.52 8.20
CA ASP A 24 7.69 -3.65 7.39
C ASP A 24 7.18 -3.22 6.01
N ALA A 25 7.22 -4.15 5.06
CA ALA A 25 6.61 -3.99 3.75
C ALA A 25 5.08 -4.03 3.88
N ILE A 26 4.41 -2.97 3.43
CA ILE A 26 2.94 -2.87 3.46
C ILE A 26 2.44 -2.73 2.02
N VAL A 27 1.46 -3.56 1.68
CA VAL A 27 0.75 -3.54 0.39
C VAL A 27 -0.74 -3.45 0.67
N LEU A 28 -1.40 -2.47 0.05
CA LEU A 28 -2.84 -2.30 0.07
C LEU A 28 -3.43 -2.98 -1.15
N VAL A 29 -4.42 -3.86 -0.94
CA VAL A 29 -5.12 -4.57 -2.01
C VAL A 29 -6.62 -4.31 -1.96
N ASP A 30 -7.30 -4.44 -3.10
CA ASP A 30 -8.75 -4.47 -3.17
C ASP A 30 -9.32 -5.84 -2.76
N ALA A 31 -10.65 -5.97 -2.73
CA ALA A 31 -11.35 -7.21 -2.39
C ALA A 31 -11.06 -8.37 -3.37
N ALA A 32 -10.58 -8.08 -4.58
CA ALA A 32 -10.20 -9.08 -5.58
C ALA A 32 -8.69 -9.43 -5.53
N GLY A 33 -7.94 -8.83 -4.58
CA GLY A 33 -6.51 -9.01 -4.38
C GLY A 33 -5.63 -8.19 -5.33
N ARG A 34 -6.17 -7.16 -6.00
CA ARG A 34 -5.38 -6.26 -6.83
C ARG A 34 -4.70 -5.21 -5.98
N ILE A 35 -3.43 -4.96 -6.25
CA ILE A 35 -2.62 -3.98 -5.53
C ILE A 35 -3.13 -2.57 -5.89
N LEU A 36 -3.53 -1.83 -4.87
CA LEU A 36 -3.92 -0.42 -4.95
C LEU A 36 -2.75 0.50 -4.61
N ASP A 37 -1.95 0.10 -3.62
CA ASP A 37 -0.83 0.89 -3.11
C ASP A 37 0.22 0.01 -2.42
N CYS A 38 1.44 0.49 -2.26
CA CYS A 38 2.48 -0.10 -1.43
C CYS A 38 3.41 0.98 -0.87
N ASN A 39 3.98 0.73 0.31
CA ASN A 39 4.99 1.62 0.89
C ASN A 39 6.36 1.43 0.23
N ARG A 40 7.27 2.40 0.41
CA ARG A 40 8.65 2.30 -0.11
C ARG A 40 9.37 1.04 0.38
N ARG A 41 9.04 0.54 1.58
CA ARG A 41 9.64 -0.69 2.10
C ARG A 41 9.24 -1.91 1.27
N ALA A 42 7.99 -2.00 0.82
CA ALA A 42 7.52 -3.04 -0.07
C ALA A 42 8.21 -2.96 -1.44
N GLU A 43 8.38 -1.77 -2.01
CA GLU A 43 9.14 -1.60 -3.26
C GLU A 43 10.57 -2.13 -3.11
N ALA A 44 11.24 -1.79 -2.00
CA ALA A 44 12.60 -2.23 -1.72
C ALA A 44 12.70 -3.74 -1.44
N LEU A 45 11.70 -4.33 -0.79
CA LEU A 45 11.68 -5.76 -0.45
C LEU A 45 11.42 -6.63 -1.68
N PHE A 46 10.39 -6.28 -2.47
CA PHE A 46 10.01 -7.07 -3.63
C PHE A 46 10.88 -6.73 -4.86
N GLY A 47 11.47 -5.53 -4.91
CA GLY A 47 12.29 -5.07 -6.03
C GLY A 47 11.48 -4.51 -7.21
N TRP A 48 10.20 -4.23 -6.99
CA TRP A 48 9.29 -3.70 -8.02
C TRP A 48 8.84 -2.30 -7.64
N PRO A 49 8.85 -1.33 -8.57
CA PRO A 49 8.30 -0.01 -8.32
C PRO A 49 6.77 -0.10 -8.19
N ARG A 50 6.18 0.74 -7.33
CA ARG A 50 4.73 0.81 -7.11
C ARG A 50 3.95 0.92 -8.42
N ALA A 51 4.46 1.69 -9.38
CA ALA A 51 3.80 1.93 -10.66
C ALA A 51 3.63 0.64 -11.48
N GLU A 52 4.50 -0.34 -11.29
CA GLU A 52 4.41 -1.64 -11.97
C GLU A 52 3.54 -2.62 -11.18
N LEU A 53 3.54 -2.54 -9.85
CA LEU A 53 2.69 -3.39 -9.00
C LEU A 53 1.21 -2.98 -9.04
N ALA A 54 0.92 -1.68 -9.17
CA ALA A 54 -0.44 -1.16 -9.14
C ALA A 54 -1.32 -1.78 -10.24
N GLY A 55 -2.48 -2.30 -9.83
CA GLY A 55 -3.44 -2.97 -10.72
C GLY A 55 -3.18 -4.47 -10.96
N GLN A 56 -1.98 -4.96 -10.65
CA GLN A 56 -1.67 -6.40 -10.70
C GLN A 56 -2.27 -7.12 -9.49
N ARG A 57 -2.50 -8.44 -9.61
CA ARG A 57 -2.92 -9.24 -8.46
C ARG A 57 -1.69 -9.57 -7.62
N ALA A 58 -1.80 -9.42 -6.31
CA ALA A 58 -0.70 -9.72 -5.39
C ALA A 58 -0.24 -11.19 -5.48
N ALA A 59 -1.20 -12.10 -5.73
CA ALA A 59 -0.96 -13.53 -5.92
C ALA A 59 -0.04 -13.85 -7.12
N ASP A 60 -0.07 -13.01 -8.16
CA ASP A 60 0.67 -13.26 -9.40
C ASP A 60 2.07 -12.61 -9.39
N THR A 61 2.38 -11.80 -8.37
CA THR A 61 3.56 -10.91 -8.37
C THR A 61 4.43 -11.06 -7.14
N ILE A 62 3.87 -10.80 -5.96
CA ILE A 62 4.64 -10.61 -4.71
C ILE A 62 4.41 -11.72 -3.68
N LEU A 63 3.31 -12.47 -3.80
CA LEU A 63 3.07 -13.62 -2.96
C LEU A 63 3.80 -14.83 -3.57
N PRO A 64 4.58 -15.58 -2.78
CA PRO A 64 5.11 -16.86 -3.24
C PRO A 64 3.95 -17.78 -3.57
N HIS A 65 4.11 -18.61 -4.61
CA HIS A 65 3.15 -19.65 -4.93
C HIS A 65 3.10 -20.60 -3.73
N LEU A 66 2.01 -20.55 -2.97
CA LEU A 66 1.70 -21.54 -1.95
C LEU A 66 1.27 -22.81 -2.70
N GLU A 67 2.16 -23.80 -2.77
CA GLU A 67 1.82 -25.16 -3.20
C GLU A 67 0.87 -25.84 -2.20
#